data_AF-A0A443RBE5-F1
#
_entry.id   AF-A0A443RBE5-F1
#
_cell.length_a   1.000
_cell.length_b   1.000
_cell.length_c   1.000
_cell.angle_alpha   90.00
_cell.angle_beta   90.00
_cell.angle_gamma   90.00
#
_symmetry.space_group_name_H-M   'P 1'
#
loop_
_entity.id
_entity.type
_entity.pdbx_description
1 polymer ?
#
loop_
_entity_poly.entity_id
_entity_poly.type
_entity_poly.pdbx_seq_one_letter_code
_entity_poly.pdbx_strand_id
1 'polypeptide(L)'
;MENWRLITLIADDIILEKNETSFEKIRRSVDLVAHEIAHQWIGDLVTMNWWPHIWLNEGFASFLSSKCSFALFPQWKKVDTTLNDVLEVGFDADSLESSHPIVFEFECKQNITTLFNAITYKKGE
;
A
#
# COMPACT_ATOMS: atom_id res chain seq x y z
N MET A 1 1.68 1.31 10.28
CA MET A 1 2.77 2.26 10.53
C MET A 1 4.04 1.48 10.79
N GLU A 2 5.02 1.78 9.97
CA GLU A 2 6.16 0.95 9.63
C GLU A 2 7.35 1.16 10.55
N ASN A 3 7.17 1.80 11.72
CA ASN A 3 8.29 2.26 12.56
C ASN A 3 9.37 1.19 12.67
N TRP A 4 10.61 1.56 12.33
CA TRP A 4 11.66 0.58 12.09
C TRP A 4 11.85 -0.36 13.29
N ARG A 5 11.63 -1.66 13.06
CA ARG A 5 11.68 -2.75 14.06
C ARG A 5 10.59 -2.72 15.14
N LEU A 6 9.63 -1.79 15.06
CA LEU A 6 8.45 -1.71 15.93
C LEU A 6 7.21 -1.33 15.10
N ILE A 7 6.86 -2.22 14.17
CA ILE A 7 5.67 -2.05 13.34
C ILE A 7 4.44 -1.98 14.26
N THR A 8 3.63 -0.93 14.10
CA THR A 8 2.36 -0.77 14.81
C THR A 8 1.19 -0.96 13.86
N LEU A 9 0.25 -1.80 14.28
CA LEU A 9 -0.88 -2.28 13.49
C LEU A 9 -2.18 -2.06 14.28
N ILE A 10 -3.28 -1.84 13.57
CA ILE A 10 -4.61 -1.75 14.17
C ILE A 10 -5.09 -3.17 14.43
N ALA A 11 -5.53 -3.43 15.67
CA ALA A 11 -5.92 -4.77 16.11
C ALA A 11 -6.97 -5.43 15.18
N ASP A 12 -7.97 -4.68 14.74
CA ASP A 12 -9.04 -5.19 13.88
C ASP A 12 -8.55 -5.66 12.49
N ASP A 13 -7.43 -5.12 12.01
CA ASP A 13 -6.83 -5.51 10.73
C ASP A 13 -5.95 -6.78 10.85
N ILE A 14 -5.58 -7.22 12.07
CA ILE A 14 -4.61 -8.31 12.26
C ILE A 14 -5.06 -9.44 13.18
N ILE A 15 -6.02 -9.19 14.08
CA ILE A 15 -6.52 -10.22 14.99
C ILE A 15 -7.53 -11.08 14.22
N LEU A 16 -7.06 -12.25 13.81
CA LEU A 16 -7.88 -13.29 13.20
C LEU A 16 -8.34 -14.27 14.28
N GLU A 17 -9.63 -14.59 14.29
CA GLU A 17 -10.13 -15.68 15.13
C GLU A 17 -9.58 -17.02 14.64
N LYS A 18 -9.43 -17.99 15.54
CA LYS A 18 -8.89 -19.32 15.21
C LYS A 18 -9.63 -20.01 14.05
N ASN A 19 -10.92 -19.74 13.92
CA ASN A 19 -11.79 -20.32 12.89
C ASN A 19 -12.24 -19.26 11.89
N GLU A 20 -11.47 -18.18 11.70
CA GLU A 20 -11.77 -17.17 10.70
C GLU A 20 -11.82 -17.80 9.31
N THR A 21 -12.91 -17.58 8.59
CA THR A 21 -13.12 -18.12 7.23
C THR A 21 -13.28 -17.02 6.19
N SER A 22 -13.33 -15.74 6.61
CA SER A 22 -13.42 -14.62 5.69
C SER A 22 -12.12 -14.47 4.90
N PHE A 23 -12.20 -14.80 3.61
CA PHE A 23 -11.09 -14.61 2.68
C PHE A 23 -10.60 -13.16 2.67
N GLU A 24 -11.50 -12.18 2.59
CA GLU A 24 -11.12 -10.76 2.55
C GLU A 24 -10.40 -10.31 3.82
N LYS A 25 -10.83 -10.77 4.99
CA LYS A 25 -10.19 -10.39 6.26
C LYS A 25 -8.80 -11.01 6.39
N ILE A 26 -8.66 -12.28 6.01
CA ILE A 26 -7.36 -12.97 5.99
C ILE A 26 -6.42 -12.28 4.99
N ARG A 27 -6.89 -12.02 3.77
CA ARG A 27 -6.12 -11.39 2.71
C ARG A 27 -5.66 -9.99 3.11
N ARG A 28 -6.58 -9.14 3.58
CA ARG A 28 -6.26 -7.78 4.06
C ARG A 28 -5.23 -7.81 5.17
N SER A 29 -5.32 -8.75 6.10
CA SER A 29 -4.34 -8.92 7.18
C SER A 29 -2.94 -9.27 6.64
N VAL A 30 -2.87 -10.23 5.70
CA VAL A 30 -1.61 -10.62 5.04
C VAL A 30 -1.02 -9.44 4.26
N ASP A 31 -1.83 -8.76 3.45
CA ASP A 31 -1.40 -7.63 2.63
C ASP A 31 -0.89 -6.48 3.51
N LEU A 32 -1.58 -6.16 4.60
CA LEU A 32 -1.16 -5.12 5.54
C LEU A 32 0.17 -5.47 6.20
N VAL A 33 0.31 -6.70 6.73
CA VAL A 33 1.57 -7.13 7.37
C VAL A 33 2.72 -7.13 6.37
N ALA A 34 2.49 -7.61 5.15
CA ALA A 34 3.49 -7.62 4.10
C ALA A 34 3.92 -6.20 3.67
N HIS A 35 2.97 -5.27 3.58
CA HIS A 35 3.23 -3.84 3.26
C HIS A 35 4.15 -3.19 4.30
N GLU A 36 3.81 -3.34 5.58
CA GLU A 36 4.56 -2.72 6.68
C GLU A 36 5.95 -3.36 6.88
N ILE A 37 6.08 -4.66 6.56
CA ILE A 37 7.37 -5.35 6.53
C ILE A 37 8.20 -4.90 5.31
N ALA A 38 7.58 -4.65 4.15
CA ALA A 38 8.31 -4.16 2.97
C ALA A 38 8.99 -2.81 3.25
N HIS A 39 8.35 -1.97 4.06
CA HIS A 39 8.93 -0.69 4.46
C HIS A 39 10.26 -0.77 5.21
N GLN A 40 10.55 -1.90 5.84
CA GLN A 40 11.83 -2.11 6.55
C GLN A 40 13.04 -2.06 5.59
N TRP A 41 12.82 -2.27 4.29
CA TRP A 41 13.81 -2.03 3.23
C TRP A 41 13.58 -0.70 2.51
N ILE A 42 12.33 -0.39 2.17
CA ILE A 42 11.96 0.77 1.34
C ILE A 42 11.03 1.69 2.12
N GLY A 43 11.59 2.76 2.66
CA GLY A 43 10.95 3.66 3.62
C GLY A 43 11.85 3.89 4.83
N ASP A 44 12.37 2.81 5.40
CA ASP A 44 13.30 2.85 6.55
C ASP A 44 14.77 2.80 6.12
N LEU A 45 15.22 1.70 5.49
CA LEU A 45 16.62 1.52 5.10
C LEU A 45 17.00 2.47 3.95
N VAL A 46 16.11 2.61 2.97
CA VAL A 46 16.22 3.61 1.89
C VAL A 46 14.96 4.46 1.93
N THR A 47 15.11 5.72 2.33
CA THR A 47 14.01 6.69 2.39
C THR A 47 14.11 7.66 1.21
N MET A 48 12.96 8.03 0.65
CA MET A 48 12.88 9.15 -0.29
C MET A 48 13.54 10.42 0.26
N ASN A 49 14.10 11.24 -0.62
CA ASN A 49 14.74 12.50 -0.21
C ASN A 49 13.73 13.58 0.21
N TRP A 50 12.51 13.55 -0.34
CA TRP A 50 11.46 14.53 -0.01
C TRP A 50 10.06 13.99 -0.38
N TRP A 51 9.02 14.58 0.23
CA TRP A 51 7.62 14.13 0.16
C TRP A 51 6.99 13.94 -1.23
N PRO A 52 7.32 14.72 -2.29
CA PRO A 52 6.86 14.44 -3.66
C PRO A 52 7.24 13.06 -4.19
N HIS A 53 8.20 12.39 -3.55
CA HIS A 53 8.65 11.05 -3.91
C HIS A 53 8.07 9.96 -3.00
N ILE A 54 7.00 10.25 -2.23
CA ILE A 54 6.39 9.29 -1.28
C ILE A 54 5.91 7.99 -1.92
N TRP A 55 5.63 8.01 -3.23
CA TRP A 55 5.34 6.80 -3.99
C TRP A 55 6.48 5.77 -3.94
N LEU A 56 7.75 6.21 -3.80
CA LEU A 56 8.89 5.31 -3.62
C LEU A 56 8.76 4.49 -2.34
N ASN A 57 8.15 5.05 -1.29
CA ASN A 57 7.88 4.32 -0.07
C ASN A 57 6.58 3.51 -0.24
N GLU A 58 5.46 4.20 -0.44
CA GLU A 58 4.12 3.62 -0.33
C GLU A 58 3.71 2.77 -1.53
N GLY A 59 3.98 3.25 -2.75
CA GLY A 59 3.68 2.50 -3.98
C GLY A 59 4.55 1.25 -4.09
N PHE A 60 5.84 1.38 -3.77
CA PHE A 60 6.75 0.24 -3.80
C PHE A 60 6.45 -0.79 -2.71
N ALA A 61 6.07 -0.36 -1.49
CA ALA A 61 5.61 -1.26 -0.45
C ALA A 61 4.31 -1.99 -0.84
N SER A 62 3.37 -1.30 -1.51
CA SER A 62 2.14 -1.90 -2.06
C SER A 62 2.47 -2.98 -3.09
N PHE A 63 3.36 -2.68 -4.04
CA PHE A 63 3.85 -3.63 -5.03
C PHE A 63 4.46 -4.88 -4.40
N LEU A 64 5.37 -4.70 -3.43
CA LEU A 64 6.02 -5.82 -2.76
C LEU A 64 5.04 -6.65 -1.92
N SER A 65 4.07 -6.00 -1.27
CA SER A 65 2.99 -6.67 -0.54
C SER A 65 2.21 -7.60 -1.45
N SER A 66 1.74 -7.08 -2.60
CA SER A 66 1.06 -7.86 -3.64
C SER A 66 1.89 -9.08 -4.08
N LYS A 67 3.18 -8.89 -4.39
CA LYS A 67 4.08 -10.00 -4.75
C LYS A 67 4.27 -11.02 -3.62
N CYS A 68 4.38 -10.56 -2.38
CA CYS A 68 4.53 -11.42 -1.20
C CYS A 68 3.30 -12.31 -1.00
N SER A 69 2.10 -11.71 -1.04
CA SER A 69 0.83 -12.43 -0.94
C SER A 69 0.69 -13.49 -2.02
N PHE A 70 1.04 -13.18 -3.26
CA PHE A 70 1.05 -14.17 -4.35
C PHE A 70 2.06 -15.30 -4.17
N ALA A 71 3.22 -15.02 -3.57
CA ALA A 71 4.25 -16.02 -3.32
C ALA A 71 3.85 -16.96 -2.19
N LEU A 72 3.26 -16.43 -1.11
CA LEU A 72 2.81 -17.20 0.06
C LEU A 72 1.51 -17.97 -0.20
N PHE A 73 0.61 -17.39 -0.99
CA PHE A 73 -0.71 -17.96 -1.28
C PHE A 73 -0.99 -18.00 -2.80
N PRO A 74 -0.28 -18.83 -3.58
CA PRO A 74 -0.45 -18.89 -5.04
C PRO A 74 -1.89 -19.20 -5.49
N GLN A 75 -2.67 -19.89 -4.66
CA GLN A 75 -4.08 -20.20 -4.93
C GLN A 75 -4.98 -18.97 -4.99
N TRP A 76 -4.58 -17.84 -4.39
CA TRP A 76 -5.33 -16.58 -4.43
C TRP A 76 -5.35 -15.97 -5.84
N LYS A 77 -4.42 -16.35 -6.73
CA LYS A 77 -4.44 -15.96 -8.15
C LYS A 77 -5.72 -16.36 -8.89
N LYS A 78 -6.44 -17.38 -8.43
CA LYS A 78 -7.73 -17.76 -9.03
C LYS A 78 -8.87 -16.78 -8.68
N VAL A 79 -8.64 -15.95 -7.67
CA VAL A 79 -9.57 -14.94 -7.14
C VAL A 79 -9.02 -13.55 -7.47
N ASP A 80 -8.35 -13.39 -8.62
CA ASP A 80 -7.51 -12.23 -8.98
C ASP A 80 -8.18 -10.87 -8.70
N THR A 81 -7.92 -10.31 -7.51
CA THR A 81 -8.45 -9.01 -7.08
C THR A 81 -7.53 -7.86 -7.42
N THR A 82 -6.26 -8.11 -7.76
CA THR A 82 -5.26 -7.04 -8.02
C THR A 82 -5.67 -6.15 -9.19
N LEU A 83 -6.28 -6.72 -10.24
CA LEU A 83 -6.82 -5.94 -11.36
C LEU A 83 -7.88 -4.92 -10.90
N ASN A 84 -8.79 -5.30 -10.02
CA ASN A 84 -9.83 -4.41 -9.55
C ASN A 84 -9.31 -3.48 -8.43
N ASP A 85 -8.57 -4.03 -7.46
CA ASP A 85 -8.13 -3.31 -6.26
C ASP A 85 -7.02 -2.26 -6.53
N VAL A 86 -6.29 -2.43 -7.63
CA VAL A 86 -5.16 -1.55 -8.00
C VAL A 86 -5.45 -0.80 -9.28
N LEU A 87 -5.72 -1.50 -10.39
CA LEU A 87 -5.86 -0.85 -11.68
C LEU A 87 -7.16 -0.05 -11.77
N GLU A 88 -8.32 -0.64 -11.45
CA GLU A 88 -9.60 0.09 -11.50
C GLU A 88 -9.59 1.29 -10.55
N VAL A 89 -9.25 1.10 -9.27
CA VAL A 89 -9.15 2.18 -8.28
C VAL A 89 -8.14 3.27 -8.69
N GLY A 90 -6.99 2.87 -9.23
CA GLY A 90 -5.96 3.78 -9.69
C GLY A 90 -6.41 4.59 -10.91
N PHE A 91 -7.00 3.95 -11.92
CA PHE A 91 -7.52 4.61 -13.12
C PHE A 91 -8.70 5.52 -12.82
N ASP A 92 -9.62 5.10 -11.95
CA ASP A 92 -10.76 5.93 -11.53
C ASP A 92 -10.27 7.21 -10.85
N ALA A 93 -9.35 7.09 -9.90
CA ALA A 93 -8.77 8.26 -9.23
C ALA A 93 -8.01 9.16 -10.21
N ASP A 94 -7.26 8.59 -11.15
CA ASP A 94 -6.46 9.33 -12.13
C ASP A 94 -7.29 9.96 -13.27
N SER A 95 -8.54 9.53 -13.44
CA SER A 95 -9.47 10.09 -14.43
C SER A 95 -10.11 11.40 -13.98
N LEU A 96 -10.01 11.75 -12.69
CA LEU A 96 -10.63 12.95 -12.11
C LEU A 96 -9.80 14.20 -12.40
N GLU A 97 -10.47 15.35 -12.57
CA GLU A 97 -9.80 16.66 -12.69
C GLU A 97 -8.98 17.03 -11.44
N SER A 98 -9.35 16.47 -10.28
CA SER A 98 -8.63 16.62 -9.02
C SER A 98 -7.40 15.72 -8.88
N SER A 99 -7.10 14.88 -9.88
CA SER A 99 -5.88 14.07 -9.91
C SER A 99 -4.63 14.95 -9.97
N HIS A 100 -3.48 14.34 -9.75
CA HIS A 100 -2.18 14.97 -9.87
C HIS A 100 -1.13 13.98 -10.41
N PRO A 101 -0.01 14.46 -10.98
CA PRO A 101 1.12 13.61 -11.32
C PRO A 101 1.68 12.89 -10.09
N ILE A 102 2.28 11.70 -10.27
CA ILE A 102 2.92 10.95 -9.17
C ILE A 102 3.96 11.80 -8.44
N VAL A 103 4.74 12.60 -9.19
CA VAL A 103 5.69 13.57 -8.65
C VAL A 103 5.25 14.96 -9.07
N PHE A 104 4.99 15.83 -8.10
CA PHE A 104 4.57 17.21 -8.34
C PHE A 104 5.23 18.16 -7.35
N GLU A 105 5.21 19.46 -7.66
CA GLU A 105 5.79 20.47 -6.78
C GLU A 105 4.94 20.61 -5.51
N PHE A 106 5.53 20.25 -4.37
CA PHE A 106 4.86 20.27 -3.08
C PHE A 106 5.29 21.50 -2.28
N GLU A 107 4.35 22.43 -2.06
CA GLU A 107 4.61 23.64 -1.29
C GLU A 107 4.47 23.37 0.22
N CYS A 108 5.32 24.00 1.04
CA CYS A 108 5.37 23.78 2.49
C CYS A 108 4.05 24.08 3.25
N LYS A 109 3.08 24.78 2.62
CA LYS A 109 1.76 25.07 3.19
C LYS A 109 0.73 23.97 2.93
N GLN A 110 1.01 23.05 2.02
CA GLN A 110 0.14 21.94 1.70
C GLN A 110 0.22 20.88 2.81
N ASN A 111 -0.90 20.24 3.10
CA ASN A 111 -0.95 19.19 4.11
C ASN A 111 -0.37 17.90 3.52
N ILE A 112 0.73 17.38 4.09
CA ILE A 112 1.40 16.15 3.64
C ILE A 112 0.42 14.97 3.62
N THR A 113 -0.61 14.97 4.47
CA THR A 113 -1.60 13.89 4.49
C THR A 113 -2.35 13.75 3.16
N THR A 114 -2.42 14.79 2.32
CA THR A 114 -3.08 14.71 1.01
C THR A 114 -2.32 13.84 0.01
N LEU A 115 -1.03 13.60 0.26
CA LEU A 115 -0.20 12.73 -0.58
C LEU A 115 -0.53 11.25 -0.38
N PHE A 116 -1.12 10.87 0.75
CA PHE A 116 -1.49 9.47 1.04
C PHE A 116 -2.84 9.15 0.38
N ASN A 117 -2.81 8.93 -0.93
CA ASN A 117 -4.00 8.74 -1.75
C ASN A 117 -3.78 7.67 -2.85
N ALA A 118 -4.83 7.36 -3.61
CA ALA A 118 -4.79 6.33 -4.65
C ALA A 118 -3.71 6.56 -5.73
N ILE A 119 -3.31 7.81 -6.02
CA ILE A 119 -2.23 8.09 -6.97
C ILE A 119 -0.89 7.59 -6.40
N THR A 120 -0.60 7.87 -5.14
CA THR A 120 0.62 7.41 -4.47
C THR A 120 0.68 5.90 -4.31
N TYR A 121 -0.43 5.28 -3.90
CA TYR A 121 -0.48 3.85 -3.58
C TYR A 121 -0.72 2.96 -4.80
N LYS A 122 -1.72 3.28 -5.63
CA LYS A 122 -2.22 2.39 -6.69
C LYS A 122 -1.57 2.64 -8.04
N LYS A 123 -1.39 3.92 -8.40
CA LYS A 123 -0.68 4.30 -9.63
C LYS A 123 0.85 4.22 -9.46
N GLY A 124 1.34 4.27 -8.22
CA GLY A 124 2.76 4.13 -7.88
C GLY A 124 3.26 2.68 -7.75
N GLU A 125 2.36 1.70 -7.68
CA GLU A 125 2.65 0.25 -7.73
C GLU A 125 3.08 -0.21 -9.13
#